data_AF-A0A0Q6YQS3-F1
#
_entry.id   AF-A0A0Q6YQS3-F1
#
_cell.length_a   1.000
_cell.length_b   1.000
_cell.length_c   1.000
_cell.angle_alpha   90.00
_cell.angle_beta   90.00
_cell.angle_gamma   90.00
#
_symmetry.space_group_name_H-M   'P 1'
#
loop_
_entity.id
_entity.type
_entity.pdbx_description
1 polymer ?
#
loop_
_entity_poly.entity_id
_entity_poly.type
_entity_poly.pdbx_seq_one_letter_code
_entity_poly.pdbx_strand_id
1 'polypeptide(L)'
;MIRSADTKIVAQELHTRYDHIRAVTIIGRTLQKALFAGRSDEVVFWALVHAHYRGGNLCSTTEQQLHAFADFIIRDPSEVN
;
A
#
# COMPACT_ATOMS: atom_id res chain seq x y z
N MET A 1 5.93 2.32 -11.59
CA MET A 1 6.26 0.94 -11.18
C MET A 1 6.04 0.85 -9.69
N ILE A 2 5.11 0.00 -9.23
CA ILE A 2 4.65 -0.01 -7.83
C ILE A 2 5.54 -0.99 -7.05
N ARG A 3 6.22 -0.51 -6.01
CA ARG A 3 7.07 -1.33 -5.12
C ARG A 3 6.21 -1.91 -3.99
N SER A 4 5.63 -3.08 -4.23
CA SER A 4 4.67 -3.69 -3.28
C SER A 4 5.34 -4.05 -1.95
N ALA A 5 6.58 -4.54 -1.98
CA ALA A 5 7.37 -4.91 -0.80
C ALA A 5 7.44 -3.79 0.26
N ASP A 6 7.66 -2.56 -0.19
CA ASP A 6 7.82 -1.39 0.67
C ASP A 6 6.51 -1.03 1.40
N THR A 7 5.35 -1.43 0.87
CA THR A 7 4.04 -1.03 1.43
C THR A 7 3.76 -1.69 2.79
N LYS A 8 4.15 -2.96 2.97
CA LYS A 8 4.02 -3.68 4.25
C LYS A 8 4.97 -3.11 5.29
N ILE A 9 6.21 -2.80 4.89
CA ILE A 9 7.24 -2.21 5.77
C ILE A 9 6.75 -0.85 6.26
N VAL A 10 6.30 0.03 5.35
CA VAL A 10 5.79 1.35 5.72
C VAL A 10 4.55 1.24 6.62
N ALA A 11 3.63 0.31 6.34
CA ALA A 11 2.48 0.07 7.21
C ALA A 11 2.91 -0.35 8.63
N GLN A 12 3.89 -1.24 8.76
CA GLN A 12 4.42 -1.68 10.05
C GLN A 12 5.15 -0.55 10.79
N GLU A 13 5.91 0.29 10.10
CA GLU A 13 6.54 1.46 10.69
C GLU A 13 5.51 2.45 11.22
N LEU A 14 4.43 2.69 10.48
CA LEU A 14 3.35 3.59 10.90
C LEU A 14 2.64 3.08 12.15
N HIS A 15 2.39 1.77 12.25
CA HIS A 15 1.88 1.13 13.47
C HIS A 15 2.80 1.30 14.66
N THR A 16 4.11 1.19 14.44
CA THR A 16 5.10 1.21 15.52
C THR A 16 5.34 2.64 16.03
N ARG A 17 5.31 3.63 15.14
CA ARG A 17 5.76 5.01 15.44
C ARG A 17 4.64 5.96 15.85
N TYR A 18 3.39 5.67 15.53
CA TYR A 18 2.28 6.60 15.72
C TYR A 18 1.07 5.91 16.35
N ASP A 19 0.27 6.70 17.07
CA ASP A 19 -1.05 6.26 17.48
C ASP A 19 -1.96 6.05 16.26
N HIS A 20 -3.04 5.29 16.45
CA HIS A 20 -3.88 4.84 15.34
C HIS A 20 -4.44 6.00 14.50
N ILE A 21 -4.93 7.04 15.18
CA ILE A 21 -5.59 8.20 14.53
C ILE A 21 -4.56 8.96 13.70
N ARG A 22 -3.36 9.17 14.25
CA ARG A 22 -2.28 9.87 13.56
C ARG A 22 -1.75 9.11 12.35
N ALA A 23 -1.54 7.79 12.46
CA ALA A 23 -1.11 6.96 11.33
C ALA A 23 -2.14 6.99 10.17
N VAL A 24 -3.43 6.79 10.47
CA VAL A 24 -4.50 6.86 9.46
C VAL A 24 -4.56 8.25 8.81
N THR A 25 -4.38 9.31 9.60
CA THR A 25 -4.35 10.69 9.08
C THR A 25 -3.18 10.92 8.12
N ILE A 26 -1.98 10.39 8.43
CA ILE A 26 -0.80 10.49 7.56
C ILE A 26 -1.05 9.76 6.25
N ILE A 27 -1.56 8.53 6.30
CA ILE A 27 -1.88 7.72 5.12
C ILE A 27 -2.90 8.46 4.24
N GLY A 28 -4.03 8.89 4.81
CA GLY A 28 -5.09 9.57 4.07
C GLY A 28 -4.61 10.87 3.42
N ARG A 29 -3.85 11.70 4.15
CA ARG A 29 -3.29 12.95 3.59
C ARG A 29 -2.32 12.70 2.45
N THR A 30 -1.49 11.66 2.55
CA THR A 30 -0.48 11.38 1.52
C THR A 30 -1.14 10.77 0.28
N LEU A 31 -2.13 9.89 0.47
CA LEU A 31 -2.99 9.38 -0.60
C LEU A 31 -3.72 10.51 -1.34
N GLN A 32 -4.33 11.44 -0.61
CA GLN A 32 -5.06 12.57 -1.20
C GLN A 32 -4.13 13.51 -1.99
N LYS A 33 -2.92 13.76 -1.49
CA LYS A 33 -1.91 14.55 -2.21
C LYS A 33 -1.50 13.88 -3.51
N ALA A 34 -1.25 12.56 -3.49
CA ALA A 34 -0.91 11.81 -4.70
C ALA A 34 -2.04 11.84 -5.73
N LEU A 35 -3.28 11.69 -5.26
CA LEU A 35 -4.48 11.73 -6.10
C LEU A 35 -4.61 13.08 -6.83
N PHE A 36 -4.53 14.19 -6.10
CA PHE A 36 -4.66 15.53 -6.69
C PHE A 36 -3.44 15.94 -7.53
N ALA A 37 -2.29 15.32 -7.31
CA ALA A 37 -1.11 15.52 -8.14
C ALA A 37 -1.11 14.65 -9.41
N GLY A 38 -2.10 13.77 -9.62
CA GLY A 38 -2.15 12.86 -10.75
C GLY A 38 -1.09 11.75 -10.73
N ARG A 39 -0.52 11.45 -9.56
CA ARG A 39 0.54 10.44 -9.39
C ARG A 39 -0.05 9.06 -9.08
N SER A 40 -0.50 8.38 -10.12
CA SER A 40 -1.25 7.12 -9.99
C SER A 40 -0.48 6.00 -9.28
N ASP A 41 0.84 5.94 -9.44
CA ASP A 41 1.68 4.97 -8.76
C ASP A 41 1.75 5.20 -7.25
N GLU A 42 1.88 6.45 -6.82
CA GLU A 42 1.81 6.82 -5.40
C GLU A 42 0.42 6.59 -4.80
N VAL A 43 -0.65 6.83 -5.57
CA VAL A 43 -2.01 6.55 -5.12
C VAL A 43 -2.17 5.07 -4.79
N VAL A 44 -1.75 4.18 -5.71
CA VAL A 44 -1.85 2.74 -5.48
C VAL A 44 -0.94 2.31 -4.33
N PHE A 45 0.28 2.86 -4.24
CA PHE A 45 1.18 2.60 -3.13
C PHE A 45 0.53 2.90 -1.77
N TRP A 46 -0.02 4.10 -1.57
CA TRP A 46 -0.62 4.49 -0.29
C TRP A 46 -1.94 3.77 0.00
N ALA A 47 -2.67 3.36 -1.03
CA ALA A 47 -3.85 2.49 -0.87
C ALA A 47 -3.46 1.10 -0.34
N LEU A 48 -2.36 0.52 -0.84
CA LEU A 48 -1.82 -0.75 -0.35
C LEU A 48 -1.26 -0.63 1.09
N VAL A 49 -0.54 0.46 1.39
CA VAL A 49 -0.11 0.78 2.76
C VAL A 49 -1.32 0.84 3.70
N HIS A 50 -2.41 1.50 3.29
CA HIS A 50 -3.64 1.57 4.09
C HIS A 50 -4.24 0.18 4.34
N ALA A 51 -4.31 -0.67 3.30
CA ALA A 51 -4.84 -2.02 3.41
C ALA A 51 -4.03 -2.86 4.42
N HIS A 52 -2.71 -2.87 4.28
CA HIS A 52 -1.81 -3.57 5.20
C HIS A 52 -1.88 -2.99 6.62
N TYR A 53 -1.94 -1.67 6.75
CA TYR A 53 -2.06 -1.00 8.05
C TYR A 53 -3.35 -1.38 8.78
N ARG A 54 -4.48 -1.61 8.09
CA ARG A 54 -5.72 -2.05 8.74
C ARG A 54 -5.68 -3.51 9.22
N GLY A 55 -4.56 -4.22 9.01
CA GLY A 55 -4.38 -5.61 9.45
C GLY A 55 -5.22 -6.60 8.65
N GLY A 56 -5.77 -6.18 7.51
CA GLY A 56 -6.49 -7.05 6.60
C GLY A 56 -5.54 -7.63 5.55
N ASN A 57 -5.70 -8.91 5.25
CA ASN A 57 -5.32 -9.39 3.93
C ASN A 57 -6.14 -8.61 2.89
N LEU A 58 -5.54 -8.41 1.71
CA LEU A 58 -6.33 -7.93 0.59
C LEU A 58 -7.45 -8.95 0.33
N CYS A 59 -8.64 -8.49 -0.05
CA CYS A 59 -9.67 -9.45 -0.43
C CYS A 59 -9.22 -10.19 -1.70
N SER A 60 -9.66 -11.44 -1.85
CA SER A 60 -9.28 -12.31 -2.97
C SER A 60 -9.49 -11.64 -4.34
N THR A 61 -10.55 -10.84 -4.49
CA THR A 61 -10.82 -10.05 -5.69
C THR A 61 -9.71 -9.03 -5.97
N THR A 62 -9.27 -8.29 -4.96
CA THR A 62 -8.18 -7.31 -5.10
C THR A 62 -6.85 -7.99 -5.35
N GLU A 63 -6.58 -9.13 -4.71
CA GLU A 63 -5.39 -9.94 -5.00
C GLU A 63 -5.36 -10.43 -6.45
N GLN A 64 -6.49 -10.93 -6.98
CA GLN A 64 -6.61 -11.35 -8.37
C GLN A 64 -6.41 -10.18 -9.35
N GLN A 65 -6.98 -9.01 -9.04
CA GLN A 65 -6.77 -7.81 -9.86
C GLN A 65 -5.30 -7.39 -9.86
N LEU A 66 -4.64 -7.36 -8.70
CA LEU A 66 -3.20 -7.09 -8.61
C LEU A 66 -2.38 -8.14 -9.35
N HIS A 67 -2.82 -9.40 -9.33
CA HIS A 67 -2.17 -10.45 -10.12
C HIS A 67 -2.30 -10.20 -11.63
N ALA A 68 -3.44 -9.69 -12.11
CA ALA A 68 -3.59 -9.30 -13.51
C ALA A 68 -2.64 -8.15 -13.91
N PHE A 69 -2.20 -7.34 -12.95
CA PHE A 69 -1.20 -6.28 -13.14
C PHE A 69 0.23 -6.71 -12.78
N ALA A 70 0.51 -8.01 -12.62
CA ALA A 70 1.79 -8.51 -12.13
C ALA A 70 2.99 -7.96 -12.90
N ASP A 71 2.90 -7.84 -14.22
CA ASP A 71 3.98 -7.35 -15.09
C ASP A 71 4.39 -5.88 -14.79
N PHE A 72 3.53 -5.13 -14.10
CA PHE A 72 3.75 -3.72 -13.75
C PHE A 72 4.07 -3.51 -12.27
N ILE A 73 4.10 -4.57 -11.47
CA ILE A 73 4.31 -4.57 -10.03
C ILE A 73 5.65 -5.24 -9.71
N ILE A 74 6.52 -4.54 -8.97
CA ILE A 74 7.67 -5.22 -8.37
C ILE A 74 7.17 -5.95 -7.12
N ARG A 75 7.16 -7.28 -7.19
CA ARG A 75 6.87 -8.17 -6.06
C ARG A 75 8.11 -8.34 -5.18
N ASP A 76 7.87 -8.62 -3.90
CA ASP A 76 8.94 -8.99 -2.97
C ASP A 76 9.46 -10.40 -3.32
N PRO A 77 10.78 -10.63 -3.37
CA PRO A 77 11.35 -11.97 -3.51
C PRO A 77 10.79 -13.00 -2.52
N SER A 78 10.36 -12.59 -1.31
CA SER A 78 9.78 -13.49 -0.32
C SER A 78 8.38 -13.99 -0.65
N GLU A 79 7.69 -13.39 -1.63
CA GLU A 79 6.33 -13.76 -2.05
C GLU A 79 6.31 -14.76 -3.23
N VAL A 80 7.47 -15.18 -3.74
CA VAL A 80 7.60 -16.03 -4.93
C VAL A 80 7.95 -17.49 -4.61
N ASN A 81 7.95 -17.87 -3.32
CA ASN A 81 8.19 -19.24 -2.86
C ASN A 81 6.92 -19.89 -2.30
#